data_AF-A0A915DUU9-F1
#
_entry.id   AF-A0A915DUU9-F1
#
_cell.length_a   1.000
_cell.length_b   1.000
_cell.length_c   1.000
_cell.angle_alpha   90.00
_cell.angle_beta   90.00
_cell.angle_gamma   90.00
#
_symmetry.space_group_name_H-M   'P 1'
#
loop_
_entity.id
_entity.type
_entity.pdbx_description
1 polymer ?
#
loop_
_entity_poly.entity_id
_entity_poly.type
_entity_poly.pdbx_seq_one_letter_code
_entity_poly.pdbx_strand_id
1 'polypeptide(L)'
;MEIKCCTILTTFSIAKWRWSWQQLGKRYNQTDELVETIFEILGREAENADSLEGFTLCHSISGGTGSGLGSKILEQIKERYPKTILQTYSVFASPEQSSDVVVGPYNSVLALEWLVEHPDLIVVLDNQALYRLATDTMRVQTPTHAHINAMVSKIMTSLTAR
;
A
#
# COMPACT_ATOMS: atom_id res chain seq x y z
N MET A 1 26.27 -7.57 -10.99
CA MET A 1 25.41 -6.84 -11.93
C MET A 1 24.20 -6.39 -11.12
N GLU A 2 24.37 -5.27 -10.42
CA GLU A 2 23.35 -4.71 -9.51
C GLU A 2 22.31 -4.02 -10.37
N ILE A 3 21.13 -4.62 -10.49
CA ILE A 3 19.96 -3.95 -11.04
C ILE A 3 19.47 -3.02 -9.93
N LYS A 4 19.80 -1.73 -10.06
CA LYS A 4 19.19 -0.64 -9.29
C LYS A 4 17.74 -0.47 -9.74
N CYS A 5 16.87 -1.40 -9.35
CA CYS A 5 15.44 -1.22 -9.48
C CYS A 5 15.00 -0.37 -8.27
N CYS A 6 14.56 0.86 -8.51
CA CYS A 6 14.08 1.79 -7.47
C CYS A 6 12.78 1.24 -6.86
N THR A 7 12.92 0.26 -5.97
CA THR A 7 11.83 -0.33 -5.21
C THR A 7 11.68 0.51 -3.94
N ILE A 8 10.82 1.53 -3.97
CA ILE A 8 10.44 2.26 -2.75
C ILE A 8 9.54 1.34 -1.91
N LEU A 9 10.16 0.42 -1.16
CA LEU A 9 9.52 -0.35 -0.09
C LEU A 9 9.32 0.57 1.12
N THR A 10 8.20 1.28 1.18
CA THR A 10 7.76 1.93 2.42
C THR A 10 7.13 0.88 3.35
N THR A 11 7.95 0.04 3.98
CA THR A 11 7.52 -0.75 5.15
C THR A 11 7.43 0.17 6.37
N PHE A 12 6.30 0.87 6.54
CA PHE A 12 6.01 1.60 7.78
C PHE A 12 5.05 0.81 8.67
N SER A 13 5.55 0.52 9.88
CA SER A 13 4.89 -0.24 10.94
C SER A 13 3.46 0.24 11.25
N ILE A 14 2.52 -0.71 11.25
CA ILE A 14 1.05 -0.54 11.35
C ILE A 14 0.58 -0.03 12.74
N ALA A 15 1.45 0.03 13.75
CA ALA A 15 1.04 0.30 15.13
C ALA A 15 0.78 1.77 15.52
N LYS A 16 1.17 2.77 14.70
CA LYS A 16 1.23 4.18 15.14
C LYS A 16 0.06 5.08 14.69
N TRP A 17 -0.89 4.56 13.91
CA TRP A 17 -1.81 5.39 13.11
C TRP A 17 -3.25 5.50 13.63
N ARG A 18 -3.55 4.94 14.82
CA ARG A 18 -4.92 4.91 15.41
C ARG A 18 -5.47 6.28 15.85
N TRP A 19 -4.66 7.34 15.90
CA TRP A 19 -5.04 8.62 16.54
C TRP A 19 -5.47 9.77 15.61
N SER A 20 -5.39 9.65 14.28
CA SER A 20 -5.47 10.83 13.39
C SER A 20 -6.79 11.09 12.65
N TRP A 21 -7.92 10.47 13.01
CA TRP A 21 -9.14 10.53 12.17
C TRP A 21 -10.41 11.03 12.86
N GLN A 22 -10.30 12.05 13.72
CA GLN A 22 -11.45 12.82 14.23
C GLN A 22 -11.67 14.19 13.55
N GLN A 23 -11.01 14.50 12.42
CA GLN A 23 -11.13 15.82 11.78
C GLN A 23 -11.29 15.75 10.25
N LEU A 24 -12.47 15.31 9.80
CA LEU A 24 -12.94 15.58 8.44
C LEU A 24 -13.34 17.06 8.33
N GLY A 25 -12.66 17.82 7.48
CA GLY A 25 -13.07 19.16 7.03
C GLY A 25 -12.07 20.31 7.18
N LYS A 26 -10.92 20.13 7.85
CA LYS A 26 -9.96 21.24 8.10
C LYS A 26 -8.50 20.98 7.69
N ARG A 27 -8.20 19.91 6.95
CA ARG A 27 -6.81 19.45 6.72
C ARG A 27 -6.41 19.20 5.26
N TYR A 28 -7.09 19.82 4.28
CA TYR A 28 -6.66 19.73 2.88
C TYR A 28 -5.24 20.29 2.68
N ASN A 29 -4.93 21.48 3.20
CA ASN A 29 -3.60 22.09 3.05
C ASN A 29 -2.45 21.23 3.61
N GLN A 30 -2.63 20.61 4.78
CA GLN A 30 -1.56 19.81 5.39
C GLN A 30 -1.36 18.45 4.67
N THR A 31 -2.40 17.94 4.01
CA THR A 31 -2.28 16.69 3.25
C THR A 31 -1.64 16.98 1.89
N ASP A 32 -1.93 18.14 1.30
CA ASP A 32 -1.35 18.58 0.04
C ASP A 32 0.15 18.87 0.18
N GLU A 33 0.56 19.55 1.26
CA GLU A 33 1.98 19.75 1.58
C GLU A 33 2.74 18.42 1.73
N LEU A 34 2.11 17.41 2.35
CA LEU A 34 2.72 16.08 2.50
C LEU A 34 2.83 15.36 1.16
N VAL A 35 1.81 15.47 0.29
CA VAL A 35 1.82 14.89 -1.05
C VAL A 35 2.91 15.53 -1.89
N GLU A 36 3.01 16.86 -1.90
CA GLU A 36 4.07 17.59 -2.61
C GLU A 36 5.46 17.15 -2.14
N THR A 37 5.67 17.06 -0.82
CA THR A 37 6.95 16.57 -0.26
C THR A 37 7.28 15.15 -0.74
N ILE A 38 6.28 14.25 -0.81
CA ILE A 38 6.47 12.89 -1.32
C ILE A 38 6.86 12.94 -2.81
N PHE A 39 6.19 13.79 -3.61
CA PHE A 39 6.49 13.93 -5.03
C PHE A 39 7.84 14.59 -5.32
N GLU A 40 8.31 15.49 -4.45
CA GLU A 40 9.67 16.04 -4.53
C GLU A 40 10.72 14.94 -4.35
N ILE A 41 10.55 14.09 -3.33
CA ILE A 41 11.45 12.96 -3.08
C ILE A 41 11.36 11.97 -4.25
N LEU A 42 10.16 11.63 -4.68
CA LEU A 42 9.91 10.66 -5.75
C LEU A 42 10.43 11.18 -7.11
N GLY A 43 10.35 12.48 -7.36
CA GLY A 43 10.95 13.15 -8.51
C GLY A 43 12.47 13.07 -8.47
N ARG A 44 13.10 13.34 -7.33
CA ARG A 44 14.55 13.19 -7.15
C ARG A 44 15.02 11.75 -7.36
N GLU A 45 14.28 10.76 -6.86
CA GLU A 45 14.60 9.35 -7.05
C GLU A 45 14.38 8.90 -8.51
N ALA A 46 13.38 9.47 -9.20
CA ALA A 46 13.17 9.24 -10.62
C ALA A 46 14.29 9.82 -11.49
N GLU A 47 14.80 11.01 -11.15
CA GLU A 47 15.95 11.64 -11.84
C GLU A 47 17.27 10.88 -11.61
N ASN A 48 17.42 10.24 -10.45
CA ASN A 48 18.58 9.40 -10.14
C ASN A 48 18.56 8.04 -10.88
N ALA A 49 17.43 7.64 -11.46
CA ALA A 49 17.28 6.39 -12.17
C ALA A 49 17.59 6.55 -13.67
N ASP A 50 18.44 5.67 -14.22
CA ASP A 50 18.76 5.68 -15.66
C ASP A 50 17.53 5.38 -16.54
N SER A 51 16.61 4.55 -16.03
CA SER A 51 15.32 4.27 -16.65
C SER A 51 14.30 3.88 -15.59
N LEU A 52 13.19 4.62 -15.54
CA LEU A 52 12.09 4.37 -14.63
C LEU A 52 11.05 3.46 -15.31
N GLU A 53 10.98 2.20 -14.89
CA GLU A 53 10.05 1.21 -15.46
C GLU A 53 8.66 1.27 -14.81
N GLY A 54 8.60 1.54 -13.51
CA GLY A 54 7.34 1.50 -12.79
C GLY A 54 7.43 1.93 -11.33
N PHE A 55 6.26 2.14 -10.74
CA PHE A 55 6.09 2.42 -9.33
C PHE A 55 5.33 1.27 -8.65
N THR A 56 5.75 0.94 -7.44
CA THR A 56 5.06 -0.03 -6.60
C THR A 56 4.57 0.67 -5.33
N LEU A 57 3.26 0.69 -5.11
CA LEU A 57 2.64 1.25 -3.91
C LEU A 57 2.12 0.14 -3.00
N CYS A 58 2.54 0.12 -1.74
CA CYS A 58 2.00 -0.77 -0.71
C CYS A 58 1.08 0.00 0.22
N HIS A 59 -0.18 -0.41 0.34
CA HIS A 59 -1.16 0.29 1.17
C HIS A 59 -2.24 -0.65 1.73
N SER A 60 -2.95 -0.18 2.76
CA SER A 60 -4.12 -0.89 3.30
C SER A 60 -5.41 -0.23 2.81
N ILE A 61 -6.35 -1.05 2.34
CA ILE A 61 -7.64 -0.60 1.81
C ILE A 61 -8.59 -0.18 2.93
N SER A 62 -8.53 -0.88 4.06
CA SER A 62 -9.47 -0.66 5.18
C SER A 62 -9.03 0.45 6.14
N GLY A 63 -7.86 1.05 5.96
CA GLY A 63 -7.34 2.12 6.81
C GLY A 63 -7.52 3.51 6.19
N GLY A 64 -7.86 4.53 6.98
CA GLY A 64 -8.16 5.88 6.46
C GLY A 64 -7.01 6.57 5.73
N THR A 65 -5.76 6.38 6.16
CA THR A 65 -4.59 6.96 5.48
C THR A 65 -4.20 6.16 4.25
N GLY A 66 -4.22 4.82 4.34
CA GLY A 66 -3.88 3.94 3.22
C GLY A 66 -4.89 4.02 2.08
N SER A 67 -6.17 4.27 2.37
CA SER A 67 -7.18 4.53 1.34
C SER A 67 -7.11 5.97 0.83
N GLY A 68 -7.24 6.98 1.71
CA GLY A 68 -7.40 8.38 1.28
C GLY A 68 -6.14 9.00 0.68
N LEU A 69 -4.99 8.87 1.37
CA LEU A 69 -3.72 9.39 0.84
C LEU A 69 -3.21 8.52 -0.31
N GLY A 70 -3.43 7.20 -0.23
CA GLY A 70 -3.08 6.26 -1.29
C GLY A 70 -3.74 6.60 -2.62
N SER A 71 -5.07 6.83 -2.62
CA SER A 71 -5.82 7.21 -3.82
C SER A 71 -5.26 8.50 -4.46
N LYS A 72 -5.00 9.53 -3.66
CA LYS A 72 -4.46 10.79 -4.17
C LYS A 72 -3.06 10.65 -4.77
N ILE A 73 -2.21 9.82 -4.16
CA ILE A 73 -0.87 9.53 -4.70
C ILE A 73 -0.98 8.76 -6.03
N LEU A 74 -1.91 7.80 -6.14
CA LEU A 74 -2.12 7.03 -7.37
C LEU A 74 -2.54 7.92 -8.54
N GLU A 75 -3.50 8.82 -8.30
CA GLU A 75 -3.97 9.79 -9.29
C GLU A 75 -2.80 10.66 -9.79
N GLN A 76 -2.06 11.28 -8.86
CA GLN A 76 -0.95 12.17 -9.18
C GLN A 76 0.24 11.47 -9.87
N ILE A 77 0.55 10.22 -9.51
CA ILE A 77 1.57 9.42 -10.21
C ILE A 77 1.13 9.18 -11.65
N LYS A 78 -0.13 8.83 -11.89
CA LYS A 78 -0.65 8.56 -13.24
C LYS A 78 -0.66 9.81 -14.11
N GLU A 79 -0.99 10.97 -13.53
CA GLU A 79 -0.93 12.26 -14.21
C GLU A 79 0.50 12.66 -14.59
N ARG A 80 1.46 12.53 -13.66
CA ARG A 80 2.84 13.00 -13.87
C ARG A 80 3.71 12.03 -14.66
N TYR A 81 3.45 10.72 -14.53
CA TYR A 81 4.21 9.65 -15.17
C TYR A 81 3.27 8.66 -15.89
N PRO A 82 2.58 9.07 -16.97
CA PRO A 82 1.58 8.23 -17.63
C PRO A 82 2.17 6.99 -18.33
N LYS A 83 3.49 6.96 -18.56
CA LYS A 83 4.19 5.87 -19.27
C LYS A 83 4.75 4.80 -18.34
N THR A 84 4.75 5.02 -17.03
CA THR A 84 5.30 4.07 -16.07
C THR A 84 4.23 3.07 -15.65
N ILE A 85 4.65 1.84 -15.35
CA ILE A 85 3.72 0.81 -14.86
C ILE A 85 3.44 1.09 -13.38
N LEU A 86 2.17 1.22 -13.02
CA LEU A 86 1.75 1.43 -11.64
C LEU A 86 1.19 0.13 -11.05
N GLN A 87 1.93 -0.45 -10.10
CA GLN A 87 1.55 -1.66 -9.39
C GLN A 87 1.18 -1.34 -7.94
N THR A 88 0.07 -1.90 -7.46
CA THR A 88 -0.37 -1.75 -6.06
C THR A 88 -0.38 -3.08 -5.33
N TYR A 89 0.06 -3.07 -4.07
CA TYR A 89 -0.11 -4.15 -3.11
C TYR A 89 -1.10 -3.70 -2.06
N SER A 90 -2.31 -4.25 -2.14
CA SER A 90 -3.43 -3.79 -1.35
C SER A 90 -3.82 -4.82 -0.31
N VAL A 91 -3.62 -4.46 0.96
CA VAL A 91 -3.90 -5.34 2.10
C VAL A 91 -5.35 -5.20 2.55
N PHE A 92 -6.07 -6.32 2.54
CA PHE A 92 -7.41 -6.45 3.09
C PHE A 92 -7.35 -6.89 4.54
N ALA A 93 -8.12 -6.21 5.39
CA ALA A 93 -8.22 -6.56 6.80
C ALA A 93 -9.16 -7.76 7.01
N SER A 94 -8.81 -8.64 7.95
CA SER A 94 -9.69 -9.74 8.37
C SER A 94 -10.78 -9.22 9.32
N PRO A 95 -12.04 -9.69 9.20
CA PRO A 95 -13.14 -9.36 10.12
C PRO A 95 -12.80 -9.57 11.61
N GLU A 96 -12.00 -10.60 11.92
CA GLU A 96 -11.60 -10.94 13.29
C GLU A 96 -10.57 -9.95 13.87
N GLN A 97 -9.79 -9.27 13.04
CA GLN A 97 -8.82 -8.24 13.46
C GLN A 97 -9.36 -6.82 13.29
N SER A 98 -10.37 -6.63 12.43
CA SER A 98 -10.97 -5.33 12.15
C SER A 98 -12.10 -4.94 13.11
N SER A 99 -12.32 -5.68 14.21
CA SER A 99 -13.36 -5.37 15.21
C SER A 99 -13.22 -3.97 15.82
N ASP A 100 -12.03 -3.37 15.69
CA ASP A 100 -11.69 -2.04 16.20
C ASP A 100 -12.03 -0.90 15.20
N VAL A 101 -12.34 -1.23 13.94
CA VAL A 101 -12.64 -0.25 12.87
C VAL A 101 -13.96 -0.60 12.18
N VAL A 102 -15.07 -0.14 12.77
CA VAL A 102 -16.43 -0.37 12.28
C VAL A 102 -16.66 0.24 10.89
N VAL A 103 -15.89 1.26 10.51
CA VAL A 103 -15.95 1.94 9.20
C VAL A 103 -15.06 1.31 8.12
N GLY A 104 -14.36 0.22 8.44
CA GLY A 104 -13.44 -0.45 7.52
C GLY A 104 -14.08 -0.82 6.17
N PRO A 105 -15.31 -1.36 6.12
CA PRO A 105 -15.99 -1.68 4.87
C PRO A 105 -16.27 -0.45 3.99
N TYR A 106 -16.69 0.68 4.57
CA TYR A 106 -16.95 1.92 3.83
C TYR A 106 -15.68 2.47 3.18
N ASN A 107 -14.59 2.53 3.96
CA ASN A 107 -13.29 2.96 3.45
C ASN A 107 -12.79 2.04 2.34
N SER A 108 -13.09 0.74 2.46
CA SER A 108 -12.66 -0.24 1.47
C SER A 108 -13.38 -0.07 0.13
N VAL A 109 -14.70 0.13 0.15
CA VAL A 109 -15.49 0.37 -1.06
C VAL A 109 -15.07 1.68 -1.74
N LEU A 110 -14.87 2.75 -0.96
CA LEU A 110 -14.39 4.02 -1.51
C LEU A 110 -12.99 3.89 -2.11
N ALA A 111 -12.06 3.21 -1.44
CA ALA A 111 -10.70 3.01 -1.96
C ALA A 111 -10.68 2.16 -3.25
N LEU A 112 -11.61 1.21 -3.37
CA LEU A 112 -11.68 0.33 -4.52
C LEU A 112 -12.03 1.06 -5.82
N GLU A 113 -12.86 2.11 -5.76
CA GLU A 113 -13.18 2.94 -6.93
C GLU A 113 -11.90 3.51 -7.56
N TRP A 114 -11.07 4.16 -6.76
CA TRP A 114 -9.78 4.71 -7.20
C TRP A 114 -8.78 3.63 -7.64
N LEU A 115 -8.78 2.48 -6.97
CA LEU A 115 -7.92 1.35 -7.34
C LEU A 115 -8.33 0.71 -8.67
N VAL A 116 -9.58 0.82 -9.10
CA VAL A 116 -10.00 0.26 -10.39
C VAL A 116 -9.60 1.17 -11.56
N GLU A 117 -9.50 2.48 -11.34
CA GLU A 117 -9.30 3.44 -12.43
C GLU A 117 -7.84 3.75 -12.75
N HIS A 118 -6.96 3.80 -11.74
CA HIS A 118 -5.60 4.34 -11.91
C HIS A 118 -4.46 3.32 -12.09
N PRO A 119 -4.33 2.27 -11.26
CA PRO A 119 -3.22 1.33 -11.34
C PRO A 119 -3.40 0.31 -12.48
N ASP A 120 -2.27 -0.11 -13.06
CA ASP A 120 -2.25 -1.09 -14.15
C ASP A 120 -2.28 -2.53 -13.62
N LEU A 121 -1.77 -2.77 -12.40
CA LEU A 121 -1.76 -4.07 -11.73
C LEU A 121 -2.08 -3.92 -10.24
N ILE A 122 -3.03 -4.73 -9.75
CA ILE A 122 -3.43 -4.76 -8.35
C ILE A 122 -3.17 -6.16 -7.80
N VAL A 123 -2.31 -6.24 -6.78
CA VAL A 123 -2.06 -7.46 -6.03
C VAL A 123 -2.83 -7.39 -4.72
N VAL A 124 -3.86 -8.23 -4.64
CA VAL A 124 -4.72 -8.33 -3.46
C VAL A 124 -4.08 -9.24 -2.41
N LEU A 125 -3.83 -8.70 -1.22
CA LEU A 125 -3.30 -9.42 -0.07
C LEU A 125 -4.40 -9.57 0.98
N ASP A 126 -5.04 -10.73 1.03
CA ASP A 126 -6.02 -11.04 2.06
C ASP A 126 -5.33 -11.59 3.32
N ASN A 127 -5.34 -10.79 4.39
CA ASN A 127 -4.80 -11.24 5.66
C ASN A 127 -5.51 -12.50 6.18
N GLN A 128 -6.83 -12.63 6.01
CA GLN A 128 -7.54 -13.82 6.51
C GLN A 128 -7.04 -15.09 5.83
N ALA A 129 -6.89 -15.07 4.51
CA ALA A 129 -6.29 -16.16 3.76
C ALA A 129 -4.83 -16.42 4.17
N LEU A 130 -4.03 -15.36 4.39
CA LEU A 130 -2.64 -15.50 4.85
C LEU A 130 -2.56 -16.09 6.27
N TYR A 131 -3.45 -15.73 7.18
CA TYR A 131 -3.56 -16.31 8.51
C TYR A 131 -3.89 -17.80 8.47
N ARG A 132 -4.84 -18.19 7.60
CA ARG A 132 -5.18 -19.60 7.36
C ARG A 132 -3.98 -20.36 6.79
N LEU A 133 -3.30 -19.80 5.79
CA LEU A 133 -2.12 -20.41 5.18
C LEU A 133 -0.97 -20.60 6.19
N ALA A 134 -0.73 -19.61 7.06
CA ALA A 134 0.27 -19.73 8.13
C ALA A 134 -0.07 -20.84 9.13
N THR A 135 -1.35 -21.00 9.46
CA THR A 135 -1.82 -22.01 10.41
C THR A 135 -1.78 -23.41 9.78
N ASP A 136 -2.29 -23.54 8.55
CA ASP A 136 -2.46 -24.83 7.87
C ASP A 136 -1.15 -25.36 7.28
N THR A 137 -0.37 -24.51 6.63
CA THR A 137 0.85 -24.92 5.90
C THR A 137 2.09 -24.84 6.79
N MET A 138 2.24 -23.76 7.56
CA MET A 138 3.44 -23.55 8.40
C MET A 138 3.28 -24.11 9.81
N ARG A 139 2.09 -24.63 10.18
CA ARG A 139 1.77 -25.24 11.48
C ARG A 139 2.11 -24.34 12.68
N VAL A 140 2.01 -23.03 12.49
CA VAL A 140 2.24 -22.05 13.56
C VAL A 140 0.94 -21.92 14.36
N GLN A 141 0.96 -22.27 15.65
CA GLN A 141 -0.24 -22.24 16.50
C GLN A 141 -0.78 -20.82 16.75
N THR A 142 0.10 -19.82 16.78
CA THR A 142 -0.26 -18.41 16.94
C THR A 142 0.45 -17.56 15.89
N PRO A 143 -0.14 -17.42 14.68
CA PRO A 143 0.45 -16.59 13.63
C PRO A 143 0.56 -15.13 14.08
N THR A 144 1.76 -14.56 14.00
CA THR A 144 2.03 -13.15 14.29
C THR A 144 2.13 -12.35 12.99
N HIS A 145 1.97 -11.03 13.05
CA HIS A 145 2.16 -10.15 11.89
C HIS A 145 3.56 -10.29 11.25
N ALA A 146 4.58 -10.66 12.02
CA ALA A 146 5.91 -10.91 11.49
C ALA A 146 5.94 -12.09 10.50
N HIS A 147 5.22 -13.17 10.81
CA HIS A 147 5.12 -14.33 9.91
C HIS A 147 4.37 -13.98 8.62
N ILE A 148 3.31 -13.18 8.72
CA ILE A 148 2.54 -12.74 7.56
C ILE A 148 3.37 -11.81 6.69
N ASN A 149 4.04 -10.83 7.29
CA ASN A 149 4.90 -9.93 6.54
C ASN A 149 6.03 -10.71 5.84
N ALA A 150 6.58 -11.76 6.47
CA ALA A 150 7.56 -12.62 5.80
C ALA A 150 6.99 -13.35 4.58
N MET A 151 5.72 -13.78 4.62
CA MET A 151 5.05 -14.37 3.45
C MET A 151 4.76 -13.34 2.37
N VAL A 152 4.28 -12.16 2.76
CA VAL A 152 4.05 -11.04 1.84
C VAL A 152 5.36 -10.65 1.16
N SER A 153 6.46 -10.52 1.89
CA SER A 153 7.78 -10.26 1.31
C SER A 153 8.18 -11.33 0.29
N LYS A 154 7.93 -12.62 0.55
CA LYS A 154 8.19 -13.69 -0.43
C LYS A 154 7.34 -13.54 -1.69
N ILE A 155 6.06 -13.20 -1.55
CA ILE A 155 5.16 -12.95 -2.69
C ILE A 155 5.68 -11.76 -3.51
N MET A 156 6.02 -10.65 -2.85
CA MET A 156 6.57 -9.47 -3.52
C MET A 156 7.87 -9.79 -4.24
N THR A 157 8.81 -10.48 -3.59
CA THR A 157 10.06 -10.91 -4.23
C THR A 157 9.78 -11.84 -5.40
N SER A 158 8.83 -12.77 -5.30
CA SER A 158 8.49 -13.68 -6.40
C SER A 158 7.85 -12.97 -7.60
N LEU A 159 7.10 -11.89 -7.37
CA LEU A 159 6.48 -11.12 -8.44
C LEU A 159 7.46 -10.17 -9.12
N THR A 160 8.45 -9.68 -8.38
CA THR A 160 9.50 -8.79 -8.90
C THR A 160 10.73 -9.55 -9.41
N ALA A 161 10.89 -10.84 -9.06
CA ALA A 161 11.97 -11.69 -9.56
C ALA A 161 11.77 -11.97 -11.05
N ARG A 162 12.44 -11.17 -11.87
CA ARG A 162 12.55 -11.34 -13.32
C ARG A 162 14.02 -11.42 -13.73
#